data_AF-A0A1Y1RHS1-F1
#
_entry.id   AF-A0A1Y1RHS1-F1
#
_cell.length_a   1.000
_cell.length_b   1.000
_cell.length_c   1.000
_cell.angle_alpha   90.00
_cell.angle_beta   90.00
_cell.angle_gamma   90.00
#
_symmetry.space_group_name_H-M   'P 1'
#
loop_
_entity.id
_entity.type
_entity.pdbx_description
1 polymer ?
#
loop_
_entity_poly.entity_id
_entity_poly.type
_entity_poly.pdbx_seq_one_letter_code
_entity_poly.pdbx_strand_id
1 'polypeptide(L)'
;MLQKYLNFLRGISVNLFGKLGVILTTSSFIIFVILELARLLGILTNQYMGLLTYLLFPNLFVVGLALIFIGWLILKKQTGKSTEELLSSRFKNEDIAARKYGSNVFITVLILTFISLIFMGLATARMLKFMETAQFCGTACHKVMNPEWVVYQNSPHARVTCVQCHVGEGTDALISSKLNGARQMALATFNIYNRPVPTPVHTLRPARETCEKCHWPDKFYGDRLKTIVRYADDEASTPKYTSLGLKIDMGCENEKTGIHWHIAKENEVRYTSVGDQRDEMIWVESIQPDGSFKRFRNKRLTSSSEIESNDIRTLDCVDCHNRATHIYENPEDAVDDRIRMNLISRDLPFIKREGLSALTNNYPNREAAAEGIRNHIEGFYQRHYPNVGRQNMAKLDQAVLTLTDVYNRNIHHNMEIDWGVYPSHIGHKSQMTGCFRCHNQNMVTDDNSSIRHECTMCHSILAQESEKPFQYLQPAISERDSLLHESLRLEFMSWR
;
A
#
# COMPACT_ATOMS: atom_id res chain seq x y z
N MET A 1 12.11 40.94 31.64
CA MET A 1 12.69 39.99 30.64
C MET A 1 12.37 40.40 29.20
N LEU A 2 11.13 40.78 28.88
CA LEU A 2 10.71 41.15 27.52
C LEU A 2 11.57 42.25 26.86
N GLN A 3 11.89 43.32 27.58
CA GLN A 3 12.67 44.44 27.03
C GLN A 3 14.14 44.08 26.74
N LYS A 4 14.73 43.18 27.54
CA LYS A 4 16.06 42.62 27.29
C LYS A 4 16.06 41.75 26.02
N TYR A 5 15.01 40.96 25.84
CA TYR A 5 14.82 40.15 24.63
C TYR A 5 14.61 41.00 23.37
N LEU A 6 13.79 42.07 23.44
CA LEU A 6 13.60 43.01 22.33
C LEU A 6 14.90 43.74 21.96
N ASN A 7 15.70 44.14 22.94
CA ASN A 7 17.02 44.73 22.70
C ASN A 7 17.95 43.71 22.04
N PHE A 8 17.89 42.44 22.47
CA PHE A 8 18.67 41.36 21.87
C PHE A 8 18.30 41.13 20.40
N LEU A 9 17.00 41.02 20.09
CA LEU A 9 16.50 40.86 18.72
C LEU A 9 16.90 42.02 17.79
N ARG A 10 16.87 43.26 18.29
CA ARG A 10 17.37 44.44 17.55
C ARG A 10 18.88 44.37 17.31
N GLY A 11 19.63 43.91 18.32
CA GLY A 11 21.08 43.74 18.23
C GLY A 11 21.50 42.79 17.11
N ILE A 12 20.84 41.63 17.00
CA ILE A 12 21.12 40.59 15.99
C ILE A 12 20.49 40.87 14.60
N SER A 13 19.52 41.79 14.51
CA SER A 13 18.89 42.23 13.26
C SER A 13 19.79 43.21 12.48
N VAL A 14 20.95 42.72 12.05
CA VAL A 14 22.07 43.53 11.56
C VAL A 14 21.92 44.03 10.12
N ASN A 15 21.35 43.21 9.25
CA ASN A 15 21.07 43.51 7.85
C ASN A 15 19.79 42.79 7.41
N LEU A 16 19.47 42.83 6.11
CA LEU A 16 18.28 42.17 5.58
C LEU A 16 18.24 40.67 5.93
N PHE A 17 19.36 39.96 5.79
CA PHE A 17 19.47 38.54 6.13
C PHE A 17 19.25 38.28 7.62
N GLY A 18 19.88 39.07 8.50
CA GLY A 18 19.67 38.96 9.95
C GLY A 18 18.22 39.23 10.36
N LYS A 19 17.57 40.25 9.79
CA LYS A 19 16.15 40.56 10.03
C LYS A 19 15.24 39.41 9.57
N LEU A 20 15.44 38.93 8.34
CA LEU A 20 14.69 37.79 7.80
C LEU A 20 14.89 36.53 8.64
N GLY A 21 16.12 36.26 9.08
CA GLY A 21 16.44 35.12 9.92
C GLY A 21 15.73 35.18 11.28
N VAL A 22 15.70 36.35 11.93
CA VAL A 22 14.93 36.56 13.18
C VAL A 22 13.45 36.33 12.95
N ILE A 23 12.87 36.95 11.90
CA ILE A 23 11.45 36.80 11.58
C ILE A 23 11.10 35.33 11.36
N LEU A 24 11.88 34.61 10.53
CA LEU A 24 11.65 33.19 10.23
C LEU A 24 11.77 32.30 11.46
N THR A 25 12.82 32.49 12.27
CA THR A 25 13.05 31.70 13.49
C THR A 25 11.90 31.90 14.47
N THR A 26 11.53 33.15 14.76
CA THR A 26 10.50 33.46 15.75
C THR A 26 9.11 33.08 15.26
N SER A 27 8.75 33.37 14.00
CA SER A 27 7.44 33.02 13.47
C SER A 27 7.26 31.51 13.35
N SER A 28 8.28 30.78 12.88
CA SER A 28 8.21 29.31 12.75
C SER A 28 8.04 28.64 14.10
N PHE A 29 8.77 29.09 15.12
CA PHE A 29 8.61 28.58 16.49
C PHE A 29 7.21 28.86 17.05
N ILE A 30 6.72 30.09 16.93
CA ILE A 30 5.40 30.47 17.46
C ILE A 30 4.29 29.70 16.74
N ILE A 31 4.33 29.65 15.40
CA ILE A 31 3.33 28.93 14.61
C ILE A 31 3.38 27.44 14.94
N PHE A 32 4.56 26.83 15.04
CA PHE A 32 4.68 25.43 15.45
C PHE A 32 3.98 25.19 16.80
N VAL A 33 4.25 26.02 17.80
CA VAL A 33 3.63 25.88 19.13
C VAL A 33 2.12 26.05 19.07
N ILE A 34 1.61 27.04 18.33
CA ILE A 34 0.17 27.25 18.15
C ILE A 34 -0.48 26.04 17.48
N LEU A 35 0.12 25.51 16.41
CA LEU A 35 -0.41 24.35 15.69
C LEU A 35 -0.37 23.08 16.54
N GLU A 36 0.69 22.87 17.32
CA GLU A 36 0.80 21.74 18.23
C GLU A 36 -0.24 21.84 19.36
N LEU A 37 -0.47 23.03 19.92
CA LEU A 37 -1.52 23.26 20.91
C LEU A 37 -2.91 23.04 20.32
N ALA A 38 -3.19 23.58 19.13
CA ALA A 38 -4.47 23.38 18.44
C ALA A 38 -4.74 21.90 18.12
N ARG A 39 -3.69 21.13 17.78
CA ARG A 39 -3.78 19.68 17.61
C ARG A 39 -4.08 18.98 18.94
N LEU A 40 -3.39 19.33 20.02
CA LEU A 40 -3.62 18.73 21.35
C LEU A 40 -5.04 18.99 21.87
N LEU A 41 -5.62 20.13 21.54
CA LEU A 41 -7.00 20.49 21.85
C LEU A 41 -8.03 19.86 20.90
N GLY A 42 -7.60 19.11 19.88
CA GLY A 42 -8.49 18.48 18.90
C GLY A 42 -9.14 19.45 17.90
N ILE A 43 -8.71 20.72 17.86
CA ILE A 43 -9.23 21.75 16.97
C ILE A 43 -8.79 21.49 15.52
N LEU A 44 -7.57 20.97 15.34
CA LEU A 44 -7.00 20.64 14.04
C LEU A 44 -6.76 19.14 13.92
N THR A 45 -7.54 18.49 13.06
CA THR A 45 -7.43 17.06 12.71
C THR A 45 -7.03 16.81 11.27
N ASN A 46 -6.70 17.86 10.51
CA ASN A 46 -6.39 17.74 9.09
C ASN A 46 -5.10 16.93 8.87
N GLN A 47 -5.22 15.96 7.96
CA GLN A 47 -4.21 15.04 7.47
C GLN A 47 -2.89 15.70 7.02
N TYR A 48 -2.95 16.91 6.45
CA TYR A 48 -1.78 17.64 5.96
C TYR A 48 -1.05 18.45 7.04
N MET A 49 -1.64 18.60 8.23
CA MET A 49 -1.05 19.41 9.30
C MET A 49 0.28 18.85 9.78
N GLY A 50 0.46 17.53 9.77
CA GLY A 50 1.74 16.92 10.16
C GLY A 50 2.89 17.31 9.23
N LEU A 51 2.64 17.47 7.93
CA LEU A 51 3.65 17.92 6.96
C LEU A 51 4.07 19.37 7.25
N LEU A 52 3.11 20.26 7.50
CA LEU A 52 3.41 21.65 7.82
C LEU A 52 4.12 21.78 9.18
N THR A 53 3.55 21.17 10.22
CA THR A 53 4.04 21.29 11.59
C THR A 53 5.39 20.62 11.77
N TYR A 54 5.60 19.40 11.28
CA TYR A 54 6.80 18.63 11.59
C TYR A 54 7.89 18.68 10.51
N LEU A 55 7.58 19.10 9.28
CA LEU A 55 8.57 19.22 8.21
C LEU A 55 8.85 20.68 7.86
N LEU A 56 7.82 21.49 7.57
CA LEU A 56 8.04 22.86 7.09
C LEU A 56 8.62 23.79 8.18
N PHE A 57 7.94 23.96 9.31
CA PHE A 57 8.36 24.97 10.31
C PHE A 57 9.71 24.68 10.99
N PRO A 58 10.06 23.42 11.35
CA PRO A 58 11.40 23.13 11.87
C PRO A 58 12.50 23.43 10.86
N ASN A 59 12.29 23.15 9.56
CA ASN A 59 13.25 23.51 8.53
C ASN A 59 13.37 25.03 8.33
N LEU A 60 12.25 25.76 8.33
CA LEU A 60 12.27 27.24 8.28
C LEU A 60 12.96 27.86 9.50
N PHE A 61 12.82 27.25 10.68
CA PHE A 61 13.54 27.65 11.89
C PHE A 61 15.06 27.50 11.72
N VAL A 62 15.53 26.36 11.20
CA VAL A 62 16.96 26.11 10.92
C VAL A 62 17.50 27.08 9.86
N VAL A 63 16.75 27.30 8.78
CA VAL A 63 17.09 28.31 7.76
C VAL A 63 17.16 29.70 8.37
N GLY A 64 16.24 30.03 9.28
CA GLY A 64 16.24 31.29 10.02
C GLY A 64 17.51 31.47 10.86
N LEU A 65 17.92 30.45 11.61
CA LEU A 65 19.18 30.45 12.38
C LEU A 65 20.41 30.61 11.48
N ALA A 66 20.44 29.92 10.34
CA ALA A 66 21.51 30.04 9.35
C ALA A 66 21.58 31.46 8.77
N LEU A 67 20.44 32.09 8.48
CA LEU A 67 20.36 33.46 7.98
C LEU A 67 20.83 34.50 9.02
N ILE A 68 20.57 34.28 10.31
CA ILE A 68 21.11 35.13 11.39
C ILE A 68 22.65 35.05 11.39
N PHE A 69 23.19 33.83 11.30
CA PHE A 69 24.64 33.61 11.26
C PHE A 69 25.28 34.23 10.01
N ILE A 70 24.71 33.99 8.83
CA ILE A 70 25.17 34.57 7.57
C ILE A 70 25.09 36.10 7.61
N GLY A 71 23.99 36.66 8.15
CA GLY A 71 23.82 38.09 8.34
C GLY A 71 24.95 38.70 9.19
N TRP A 72 25.36 38.01 10.26
CA TRP A 72 26.49 38.42 11.08
C TRP A 72 27.83 38.34 10.35
N LEU A 73 28.09 37.25 9.60
CA LEU A 73 29.31 37.10 8.80
C LEU A 73 29.45 38.18 7.72
N ILE A 74 28.35 38.51 7.05
CA ILE A 74 28.30 39.60 6.06
C ILE A 74 28.64 40.94 6.73
N LEU A 75 28.04 41.23 7.89
CA LEU A 75 28.33 42.46 8.63
C LEU A 75 29.82 42.55 9.01
N LYS A 76 30.39 41.45 9.51
CA LYS A 76 31.82 41.37 9.86
C LYS A 76 32.71 41.63 8.66
N LYS A 77 32.40 41.02 7.52
CA LYS A 77 33.15 41.22 6.27
C LYS A 77 33.03 42.65 5.73
N GLN A 78 31.84 43.24 5.79
CA GLN A 78 31.59 44.60 5.29
C GLN A 78 32.23 45.69 6.14
N THR A 79 32.27 45.50 7.45
CA THR A 79 32.81 46.52 8.38
C THR A 79 34.30 46.34 8.67
N GLY A 80 34.86 45.15 8.44
CA GLY A 80 36.23 44.81 8.81
C GLY A 80 36.48 44.73 10.32
N LYS A 81 35.44 44.94 11.14
CA LYS A 81 35.52 45.02 12.59
C LYS A 81 35.64 43.64 13.24
N SER A 82 36.27 43.59 14.39
CA SER A 82 36.28 42.38 15.23
C SER A 82 34.88 42.08 15.76
N THR A 83 34.64 40.83 16.19
CA THR A 83 33.34 40.45 16.79
C THR A 83 33.06 41.28 18.04
N GLU A 84 34.09 41.63 18.81
CA GLU A 84 33.99 42.46 20.01
C GLU A 84 33.56 43.89 19.70
N GLU A 85 34.18 44.50 18.67
CA GLU A 85 33.84 45.84 18.20
C GLU A 85 32.41 45.91 17.63
N LEU A 86 31.96 44.84 16.97
CA LEU A 86 30.58 44.75 16.50
C LEU A 86 29.59 44.62 17.65
N LEU A 87 29.90 43.79 18.65
CA LEU A 87 29.07 43.66 19.84
C LEU A 87 28.95 45.00 20.58
N SER A 88 30.06 45.69 20.83
CA SER A 88 30.08 46.99 21.52
C SER A 88 29.33 48.09 20.76
N SER A 89 29.31 48.03 19.42
CA SER A 89 28.52 48.97 18.61
C SER A 89 27.02 48.70 18.59
N ARG A 90 26.58 47.48 18.94
CA ARG A 90 25.19 47.02 18.74
C ARG A 90 24.44 46.78 20.04
N PHE A 91 25.13 46.47 21.12
CA PHE A 91 24.55 46.22 22.43
C PHE A 91 25.06 47.26 23.42
N LYS A 92 24.28 47.57 24.46
CA LYS A 92 24.71 48.51 25.50
C LYS A 92 25.87 47.91 26.28
N ASN A 93 26.81 48.74 26.75
CA ASN A 93 27.95 48.29 27.56
C ASN A 93 27.52 47.45 28.77
N GLU A 94 26.40 47.79 29.42
CA GLU A 94 25.82 47.02 30.54
C GLU A 94 25.44 45.58 30.18
N ASP A 95 25.12 45.33 28.90
CA ASP A 95 24.69 44.03 28.39
C ASP A 95 25.88 43.14 27.98
N ILE A 96 27.02 43.75 27.65
CA ILE A 96 28.26 43.07 27.21
C ILE A 96 29.27 42.94 28.36
N ALA A 97 29.18 43.79 29.39
CA ALA A 97 30.07 43.77 30.53
C ALA A 97 30.19 42.38 31.17
N ALA A 98 31.42 41.96 31.44
CA ALA A 98 31.71 40.68 32.11
C ALA A 98 31.16 40.70 33.54
N ARG A 99 30.38 39.67 33.89
CA ARG A 99 29.85 39.44 35.25
C ARG A 99 30.22 38.02 35.70
N LYS A 100 29.99 37.70 36.97
CA LYS A 100 30.31 36.40 37.59
C LYS A 100 29.78 35.18 36.81
N TYR A 101 28.69 35.32 36.06
CA TYR A 101 28.04 34.27 35.28
C TYR A 101 28.07 34.52 33.76
N GLY A 102 28.90 35.46 33.27
CA GLY A 102 28.92 35.93 31.89
C GLY A 102 28.08 37.20 31.64
N SER A 103 28.22 37.80 30.47
CA SER A 103 27.47 39.01 30.09
C SER A 103 25.98 38.73 29.86
N ASN A 104 25.11 39.74 29.93
CA ASN A 104 23.67 39.54 29.70
C ASN A 104 23.39 39.02 28.29
N VAL A 105 24.16 39.47 27.29
CA VAL A 105 24.08 38.97 25.91
C VAL A 105 24.44 37.50 25.87
N PHE A 106 25.55 37.11 26.51
CA PHE A 106 25.98 35.71 26.57
C PHE A 106 24.94 34.80 27.21
N ILE A 107 24.39 35.21 28.36
CA ILE A 107 23.33 34.45 29.05
C ILE A 107 22.07 34.35 28.17
N THR A 108 21.69 35.42 27.46
CA THR A 108 20.52 35.41 26.56
C THR A 108 20.74 34.45 25.39
N VAL A 109 21.92 34.48 24.76
CA VAL A 109 22.29 33.52 23.70
C VAL A 109 22.26 32.10 24.24
N LEU A 110 22.82 31.85 25.42
CA LEU A 110 22.85 30.52 26.03
C LEU A 110 21.44 29.97 26.29
N ILE A 111 20.55 30.79 26.85
CA ILE A 111 19.14 30.42 27.08
C ILE A 111 18.43 30.14 25.75
N LEU A 112 18.57 31.01 24.74
CA LEU A 112 17.92 30.82 23.45
C LEU A 112 18.45 29.61 22.69
N THR A 113 19.74 29.33 22.78
CA THR A 113 20.36 28.11 22.25
C THR A 113 19.80 26.88 22.95
N PHE A 114 19.70 26.90 24.28
CA PHE A 114 19.13 25.78 25.04
C PHE A 114 17.66 25.52 24.65
N ILE A 115 16.85 26.57 24.54
CA ILE A 115 15.45 26.47 24.05
C ILE A 115 15.43 25.93 22.62
N SER A 116 16.31 26.40 21.75
CA SER A 116 16.41 25.94 20.36
C SER A 116 16.78 24.47 20.28
N LEU A 117 17.70 23.99 21.12
CA LEU A 117 18.09 22.58 21.19
C LEU A 117 16.93 21.69 21.68
N ILE A 118 16.20 22.13 22.72
CA ILE A 118 15.00 21.41 23.19
C ILE A 118 13.94 21.37 22.08
N PHE A 119 13.65 22.52 21.47
CA PHE A 119 12.69 22.63 20.38
C PHE A 119 13.08 21.70 19.23
N MET A 120 14.33 21.75 18.76
CA MET A 120 14.81 20.92 17.66
C MET A 120 14.81 19.44 18.03
N GLY A 121 15.16 19.06 19.27
CA GLY A 121 15.10 17.69 19.74
C GLY A 121 13.67 17.14 19.71
N LEU A 122 12.71 17.90 20.26
CA LEU A 122 11.29 17.54 20.26
C LEU A 122 10.69 17.53 18.85
N ALA A 123 10.98 18.55 18.04
CA ALA A 123 10.52 18.66 16.66
C ALA A 123 11.05 17.52 15.80
N THR A 124 12.34 17.17 15.93
CA THR A 124 12.95 16.04 15.22
C THR A 124 12.34 14.71 15.66
N ALA A 125 12.14 14.49 16.95
CA ALA A 125 11.49 13.27 17.45
C ALA A 125 10.05 13.13 16.91
N ARG A 126 9.29 14.23 16.88
CA ARG A 126 7.94 14.27 16.30
C ARG A 126 7.97 14.04 14.79
N MET A 127 8.91 14.65 14.07
CA MET A 127 9.11 14.47 12.64
C MET A 127 9.41 13.02 12.28
N LEU A 128 10.34 12.38 13.02
CA LEU A 128 10.66 10.96 12.82
C LEU A 128 9.42 10.08 12.98
N LYS A 129 8.65 10.27 14.06
CA LYS A 129 7.41 9.52 14.28
C LYS A 129 6.35 9.81 13.22
N PHE A 130 6.26 11.05 12.74
CA PHE A 130 5.31 11.41 11.67
C PHE A 130 5.67 10.72 10.35
N MET A 131 6.96 10.63 10.01
CA MET A 131 7.42 9.95 8.80
C MET A 131 7.17 8.44 8.79
N GLU A 132 6.83 7.85 9.94
CA GLU A 132 6.45 6.43 10.06
C GLU A 132 4.94 6.20 9.91
N THR A 133 4.14 7.27 9.82
CA THR A 133 2.69 7.14 9.66
C THR A 133 2.30 6.81 8.22
N ALA A 134 1.20 6.05 8.07
CA ALA A 134 0.63 5.78 6.75
C ALA A 134 0.22 7.07 6.03
N GLN A 135 -0.21 8.09 6.78
CA GLN A 135 -0.55 9.41 6.27
C GLN A 135 0.63 10.05 5.54
N PHE A 136 1.82 10.08 6.17
CA PHE A 136 3.01 10.62 5.53
C PHE A 136 3.35 9.84 4.25
N CYS A 137 3.45 8.51 4.33
CA CYS A 137 3.81 7.67 3.18
C CYS A 137 2.81 7.81 2.02
N GLY A 138 1.51 7.85 2.30
CA GLY A 138 0.46 7.89 1.28
C GLY A 138 0.17 9.27 0.70
N THR A 139 0.43 10.35 1.44
CA THR A 139 0.01 11.71 1.04
C THR A 139 1.14 12.69 0.79
N ALA A 140 2.36 12.45 1.30
CA ALA A 140 3.49 13.36 1.06
C ALA A 140 3.86 13.41 -0.44
N CYS A 141 3.92 12.25 -1.09
CA CYS A 141 4.18 12.13 -2.53
C CYS A 141 2.89 11.81 -3.29
N HIS A 142 1.87 12.66 -3.15
CA HIS A 142 0.51 12.37 -3.64
C HIS A 142 0.46 11.91 -5.10
N LYS A 143 1.29 12.40 -6.02
CA LYS A 143 1.25 11.93 -7.41
C LYS A 143 1.66 10.46 -7.56
N VAL A 144 2.74 10.05 -6.88
CA VAL A 144 3.34 8.71 -6.99
C VAL A 144 2.64 7.71 -6.08
N MET A 145 2.28 8.14 -4.87
CA MET A 145 1.75 7.28 -3.82
C MET A 145 0.21 7.26 -3.75
N ASN A 146 -0.50 8.13 -4.48
CA ASN A 146 -1.98 8.10 -4.49
C ASN A 146 -2.56 6.73 -4.86
N PRO A 147 -2.05 5.97 -5.86
CA PRO A 147 -2.59 4.65 -6.16
C PRO A 147 -2.55 3.73 -4.94
N GLU A 148 -1.37 3.58 -4.34
CA GLU A 148 -1.15 2.74 -3.16
C GLU A 148 -1.96 3.21 -1.94
N TRP A 149 -2.09 4.53 -1.74
CA TRP A 149 -2.86 5.13 -0.65
C TRP A 149 -4.37 4.90 -0.79
N VAL A 150 -4.91 4.99 -2.01
CA VAL A 150 -6.33 4.76 -2.29
C VAL A 150 -6.70 3.30 -2.04
N VAL A 151 -5.89 2.36 -2.51
CA VAL A 151 -6.16 0.94 -2.28
C VAL A 151 -5.95 0.51 -0.83
N TYR A 152 -4.95 1.09 -0.14
CA TYR A 152 -4.64 0.86 1.28
C TYR A 152 -5.82 1.15 2.21
N GLN A 153 -6.50 2.28 2.03
CA GLN A 153 -7.54 2.77 2.95
C GLN A 153 -8.73 1.82 3.10
N ASN A 154 -9.03 1.03 2.07
CA ASN A 154 -10.12 0.05 2.09
C ASN A 154 -9.59 -1.40 2.06
N SER A 155 -8.35 -1.61 2.49
CA SER A 155 -7.74 -2.94 2.57
C SER A 155 -7.96 -3.60 3.93
N PRO A 156 -7.79 -4.93 4.05
CA PRO A 156 -7.75 -5.61 5.35
C PRO A 156 -6.67 -5.06 6.31
N HIS A 157 -5.68 -4.34 5.79
CA HIS A 157 -4.55 -3.78 6.52
C HIS A 157 -4.61 -2.24 6.64
N ALA A 158 -5.77 -1.61 6.42
CA ALA A 158 -5.94 -0.15 6.48
C ALA A 158 -5.60 0.49 7.84
N ARG A 159 -5.37 -0.32 8.88
CA ARG A 159 -4.97 0.10 10.23
C ARG A 159 -3.54 -0.29 10.61
N VAL A 160 -2.83 -0.96 9.71
CA VAL A 160 -1.41 -1.31 9.85
C VAL A 160 -0.60 -0.22 9.16
N THR A 161 0.41 0.33 9.83
CA THR A 161 1.24 1.39 9.24
C THR A 161 2.15 0.85 8.15
N CYS A 162 2.46 1.67 7.12
CA CYS A 162 3.29 1.23 6.00
C CYS A 162 4.65 0.68 6.45
N VAL A 163 5.25 1.27 7.50
CA VAL A 163 6.57 0.89 8.01
C VAL A 163 6.61 -0.51 8.62
N GLN A 164 5.49 -1.03 9.13
CA GLN A 164 5.41 -2.38 9.69
C GLN A 164 5.59 -3.47 8.62
N CYS A 165 5.39 -3.14 7.34
CA CYS A 165 5.68 -4.04 6.22
C CYS A 165 6.93 -3.63 5.43
N HIS A 166 7.16 -2.32 5.23
CA HIS A 166 8.17 -1.83 4.27
C HIS A 166 9.52 -1.43 4.87
N VAL A 167 9.62 -1.17 6.19
CA VAL A 167 10.85 -0.61 6.79
C VAL A 167 11.61 -1.63 7.64
N GLY A 168 10.93 -2.63 8.21
CA GLY A 168 11.54 -3.66 9.06
C GLY A 168 11.95 -3.14 10.46
N GLU A 169 12.24 -4.05 11.38
CA GLU A 169 12.66 -3.72 12.75
C GLU A 169 14.20 -3.60 12.86
N GLY A 170 14.69 -2.78 13.78
CA GLY A 170 16.13 -2.64 14.07
C GLY A 170 16.81 -1.43 13.41
N THR A 171 18.02 -1.12 13.88
CA THR A 171 18.77 0.08 13.48
C THR A 171 19.19 0.06 12.01
N ASP A 172 19.61 -1.10 11.50
CA ASP A 172 20.08 -1.24 10.11
C ASP A 172 18.92 -1.09 9.13
N ALA A 173 17.76 -1.63 9.50
CA ALA A 173 16.51 -1.48 8.76
C ALA A 173 16.06 -0.01 8.71
N LEU A 174 16.15 0.68 9.86
CA LEU A 174 15.87 2.11 9.94
C LEU A 174 16.81 2.96 9.08
N ILE A 175 18.12 2.69 9.09
CA ILE A 175 19.11 3.44 8.29
C ILE A 175 18.90 3.18 6.79
N SER A 176 18.80 1.91 6.39
CA SER A 176 18.58 1.52 4.99
C SER A 176 17.29 2.12 4.42
N SER A 177 16.21 2.13 5.20
CA SER A 177 14.95 2.75 4.78
C SER A 177 15.09 4.26 4.53
N LYS A 178 15.89 4.99 5.33
CA LYS A 178 16.11 6.42 5.16
C LYS A 178 16.95 6.73 3.92
N LEU A 179 17.98 5.93 3.66
CA LEU A 179 18.77 6.06 2.42
C LEU A 179 17.93 5.77 1.18
N ASN A 180 17.10 4.72 1.23
CA ASN A 180 16.15 4.40 0.16
C ASN A 180 15.10 5.50 -0.01
N GLY A 181 14.57 6.06 1.08
CA GLY A 181 13.65 7.19 1.05
C GLY A 181 14.27 8.45 0.44
N ALA A 182 15.53 8.77 0.74
CA ALA A 182 16.25 9.88 0.12
C ALA A 182 16.42 9.66 -1.40
N ARG A 183 16.74 8.43 -1.82
CA ARG A 183 16.76 8.06 -3.24
C ARG A 183 15.39 8.24 -3.89
N GLN A 184 14.33 7.71 -3.28
CA GLN A 184 12.95 7.84 -3.79
C GLN A 184 12.53 9.31 -3.92
N MET A 185 12.88 10.14 -2.94
CA MET A 185 12.64 11.58 -2.98
C MET A 185 13.38 12.23 -4.17
N ALA A 186 14.63 11.87 -4.43
CA ALA A 186 15.36 12.34 -5.60
C ALA A 186 14.69 11.88 -6.91
N LEU A 187 14.33 10.60 -7.02
CA LEU A 187 13.63 10.06 -8.20
C LEU A 187 12.31 10.81 -8.46
N ALA A 188 11.52 11.04 -7.42
CA ALA A 188 10.25 11.77 -7.49
C ALA A 188 10.46 13.25 -7.86
N THR A 189 11.47 13.91 -7.30
CA THR A 189 11.80 15.33 -7.57
C THR A 189 12.22 15.54 -9.02
N PHE A 190 13.06 14.65 -9.56
CA PHE A 190 13.54 14.74 -10.94
C PHE A 190 12.64 14.00 -11.94
N ASN A 191 11.54 13.39 -11.49
CA ASN A 191 10.58 12.67 -12.33
C ASN A 191 11.17 11.48 -13.13
N ILE A 192 12.22 10.84 -12.61
CA ILE A 192 13.00 9.77 -13.26
C ILE A 192 12.66 8.37 -12.71
N TYR A 193 11.39 8.11 -12.45
CA TYR A 193 10.87 6.81 -11.98
C TYR A 193 9.98 6.14 -13.03
N ASN A 194 9.88 4.82 -12.95
CA ASN A 194 9.03 4.00 -13.83
C ASN A 194 7.54 4.21 -13.53
N ARG A 195 6.72 4.12 -14.59
CA ARG A 195 5.25 4.11 -14.52
C ARG A 195 4.78 2.91 -15.36
N PRO A 196 3.95 2.01 -14.81
CA PRO A 196 3.68 1.81 -13.38
C PRO A 196 4.94 1.46 -12.56
N VAL A 197 4.82 1.49 -11.23
CA VAL A 197 5.92 1.07 -10.35
C VAL A 197 6.12 -0.45 -10.51
N PRO A 198 7.33 -0.93 -10.83
CA PRO A 198 7.55 -2.34 -11.12
C PRO A 198 7.28 -3.20 -9.88
N THR A 199 6.71 -4.38 -10.13
CA THR A 199 6.55 -5.45 -9.14
C THR A 199 7.27 -6.71 -9.62
N PRO A 200 7.60 -7.66 -8.74
CA PRO A 200 7.48 -7.63 -7.28
C PRO A 200 8.43 -6.62 -6.61
N VAL A 201 8.15 -6.22 -5.37
CA VAL A 201 9.07 -5.38 -4.58
C VAL A 201 10.20 -6.26 -4.04
N HIS A 202 11.37 -6.24 -4.69
CA HIS A 202 12.51 -7.08 -4.31
C HIS A 202 13.15 -6.70 -2.96
N THR A 203 12.89 -5.50 -2.46
CA THR A 203 13.41 -5.01 -1.18
C THR A 203 12.45 -5.26 -0.01
N LEU A 204 11.33 -5.96 -0.22
CA LEU A 204 10.43 -6.30 0.87
C LEU A 204 11.11 -7.30 1.79
N ARG A 205 10.97 -7.11 3.10
CA ARG A 205 11.53 -8.03 4.10
C ARG A 205 10.85 -9.39 4.03
N PRO A 206 11.52 -10.47 4.45
CA PRO A 206 10.91 -11.80 4.50
C PRO A 206 9.58 -11.80 5.27
N ALA A 207 8.64 -12.67 4.87
CA ALA A 207 7.33 -12.76 5.52
C ALA A 207 7.42 -13.05 7.04
N ARG A 208 8.45 -13.81 7.47
CA ARG A 208 8.77 -14.10 8.88
C ARG A 208 9.01 -12.86 9.74
N GLU A 209 9.55 -11.80 9.13
CA GLU A 209 9.85 -10.54 9.83
C GLU A 209 8.69 -9.54 9.74
N THR A 210 7.70 -9.79 8.89
CA THR A 210 6.61 -8.84 8.58
C THR A 210 5.24 -9.47 8.83
N CYS A 211 4.76 -10.31 7.91
CA CYS A 211 3.46 -10.99 7.98
C CYS A 211 3.30 -11.77 9.29
N GLU A 212 4.34 -12.52 9.66
CA GLU A 212 4.25 -13.50 10.76
C GLU A 212 4.25 -12.86 12.17
N LYS A 213 4.46 -11.53 12.25
CA LYS A 213 4.31 -10.77 13.50
C LYS A 213 2.85 -10.65 13.93
N CYS A 214 1.91 -10.83 12.99
CA CYS A 214 0.47 -10.75 13.25
C CYS A 214 -0.28 -12.00 12.79
N HIS A 215 0.23 -12.69 11.78
CA HIS A 215 -0.30 -13.95 11.25
C HIS A 215 0.53 -15.11 11.80
N TRP A 216 -0.09 -16.14 12.39
CA TRP A 216 0.67 -17.27 12.92
C TRP A 216 0.44 -18.50 12.05
N PRO A 217 1.38 -18.82 11.12
CA PRO A 217 1.28 -19.98 10.25
C PRO A 217 0.92 -21.25 11.03
N ASP A 218 1.67 -21.60 12.09
CA ASP A 218 1.43 -22.81 12.91
C ASP A 218 0.08 -22.83 13.67
N LYS A 219 -0.81 -21.85 13.45
CA LYS A 219 -2.18 -21.84 14.00
C LYS A 219 -3.24 -21.73 12.92
N PHE A 220 -2.86 -21.74 11.64
CA PHE A 220 -3.79 -21.76 10.52
C PHE A 220 -4.28 -23.17 10.28
N TYR A 221 -5.40 -23.51 10.94
CA TYR A 221 -6.05 -24.81 10.79
C TYR A 221 -7.50 -24.65 10.34
N GLY A 222 -8.00 -25.70 9.69
CA GLY A 222 -9.40 -25.83 9.30
C GLY A 222 -9.73 -25.26 7.91
N ASP A 223 -11.04 -25.12 7.69
CA ASP A 223 -11.59 -24.76 6.39
C ASP A 223 -12.28 -23.40 6.42
N ARG A 224 -12.20 -22.67 5.30
CA ARG A 224 -12.98 -21.46 5.08
C ARG A 224 -13.93 -21.66 3.91
N LEU A 225 -15.22 -21.57 4.21
CA LEU A 225 -16.23 -21.48 3.17
C LEU A 225 -16.17 -20.10 2.50
N LYS A 226 -15.99 -20.09 1.18
CA LYS A 226 -16.01 -18.89 0.34
C LYS A 226 -17.05 -19.04 -0.75
N THR A 227 -18.03 -18.14 -0.75
CA THR A 227 -19.01 -18.03 -1.84
C THR A 227 -18.74 -16.78 -2.66
N ILE A 228 -18.50 -17.00 -3.94
CA ILE A 228 -18.35 -15.97 -4.97
C ILE A 228 -19.68 -15.91 -5.71
N VAL A 229 -20.25 -14.71 -5.83
CA VAL A 229 -21.48 -14.47 -6.58
C VAL A 229 -21.10 -13.67 -7.80
N ARG A 230 -21.46 -14.17 -8.97
CA ARG A 230 -21.38 -13.44 -10.24
C ARG A 230 -22.77 -13.11 -10.72
N TYR A 231 -22.92 -12.01 -11.43
CA TYR A 231 -24.17 -11.68 -12.07
C TYR A 231 -24.03 -11.82 -13.58
N ALA A 232 -25.05 -12.40 -14.21
CA ALA A 232 -25.12 -12.51 -15.66
C ALA A 232 -25.37 -11.14 -16.31
N ASP A 233 -25.06 -11.04 -17.60
CA ASP A 233 -25.29 -9.84 -18.42
C ASP A 233 -26.75 -9.73 -18.92
N ASP A 234 -27.68 -10.39 -18.23
CA ASP A 234 -29.10 -10.40 -18.56
C ASP A 234 -29.87 -9.26 -17.85
N GLU A 235 -31.15 -9.12 -18.21
CA GLU A 235 -31.98 -8.02 -17.73
C GLU A 235 -32.08 -8.01 -16.20
N ALA A 236 -32.22 -9.18 -15.59
CA ALA A 236 -32.37 -9.35 -14.15
C ALA A 236 -31.02 -9.33 -13.38
N SER A 237 -29.89 -9.26 -14.10
CA SER A 237 -28.56 -9.51 -13.56
C SER A 237 -28.59 -10.75 -12.66
N THR A 238 -28.88 -11.90 -13.25
CA THR A 238 -29.18 -13.15 -12.54
C THR A 238 -27.94 -13.66 -11.80
N PRO A 239 -28.05 -13.98 -10.48
CA PRO A 239 -26.92 -14.45 -9.71
C PRO A 239 -26.54 -15.89 -10.09
N LYS A 240 -25.24 -16.14 -10.20
CA LYS A 240 -24.60 -17.44 -10.30
C LYS A 240 -23.60 -17.59 -9.16
N TYR A 241 -23.56 -18.77 -8.57
CA TYR A 241 -22.81 -19.03 -7.34
C TYR A 241 -21.68 -20.02 -7.59
N THR A 242 -20.49 -19.65 -7.13
CA THR A 242 -19.36 -20.56 -6.95
C THR A 242 -19.01 -20.61 -5.47
N SER A 243 -19.20 -21.75 -4.83
CA SER A 243 -18.91 -21.94 -3.41
C SER A 243 -17.82 -22.98 -3.23
N LEU A 244 -16.81 -22.60 -2.46
CA LEU A 244 -15.60 -23.38 -2.24
C LEU A 244 -15.37 -23.57 -0.74
N GLY A 245 -15.09 -24.80 -0.32
CA GLY A 245 -14.48 -25.07 0.98
C GLY A 245 -12.96 -24.97 0.83
N LEU A 246 -12.39 -23.81 1.14
CA LEU A 246 -10.94 -23.60 1.07
C LEU A 246 -10.26 -24.33 2.22
N LYS A 247 -9.32 -25.22 1.88
CA LYS A 247 -8.55 -26.02 2.83
C LYS A 247 -7.37 -25.20 3.32
N ILE A 248 -7.55 -24.46 4.42
CA ILE A 248 -6.53 -23.52 4.96
C ILE A 248 -5.41 -24.27 5.68
N ASP A 249 -5.65 -25.53 6.03
CA ASP A 249 -4.71 -26.35 6.78
C ASP A 249 -3.30 -26.40 6.16
N MET A 250 -2.33 -26.66 7.03
CA MET A 250 -0.92 -26.86 6.70
C MET A 250 -0.61 -28.32 6.33
N GLY A 251 -1.59 -29.20 6.50
CA GLY A 251 -1.47 -30.64 6.33
C GLY A 251 -1.16 -31.34 7.65
N CYS A 252 -1.89 -32.42 7.95
CA CYS A 252 -1.58 -33.32 9.07
C CYS A 252 -0.52 -34.36 8.63
N GLU A 253 0.13 -35.04 9.60
CA GLU A 253 1.25 -35.98 9.37
C GLU A 253 1.05 -37.00 8.23
N ASN A 254 -0.20 -37.35 7.89
CA ASN A 254 -0.54 -38.32 6.85
C ASN A 254 -1.09 -37.73 5.53
N GLU A 255 -1.37 -36.42 5.45
CA GLU A 255 -1.87 -35.77 4.23
C GLU A 255 -1.21 -34.41 3.95
N LYS A 256 -0.38 -34.36 2.90
CA LYS A 256 0.30 -33.14 2.40
C LYS A 256 -0.64 -32.29 1.53
N THR A 257 -1.71 -31.77 2.11
CA THR A 257 -2.77 -31.04 1.40
C THR A 257 -3.07 -29.71 2.10
N GLY A 258 -3.79 -28.81 1.42
CA GLY A 258 -4.11 -27.48 1.93
C GLY A 258 -3.26 -26.35 1.34
N ILE A 259 -3.84 -25.15 1.26
CA ILE A 259 -3.22 -24.00 0.57
C ILE A 259 -2.04 -23.40 1.33
N HIS A 260 -1.90 -23.68 2.63
CA HIS A 260 -0.79 -23.20 3.47
C HIS A 260 0.29 -24.25 3.74
N TRP A 261 0.22 -25.43 3.12
CA TRP A 261 1.24 -26.47 3.25
C TRP A 261 2.67 -25.94 3.06
N HIS A 262 2.87 -25.04 2.09
CA HIS A 262 4.18 -24.48 1.73
C HIS A 262 4.86 -23.66 2.83
N ILE A 263 4.10 -23.15 3.81
CA ILE A 263 4.62 -22.29 4.89
C ILE A 263 4.66 -23.01 6.24
N ALA A 264 4.33 -24.31 6.28
CA ALA A 264 4.48 -25.13 7.48
C ALA A 264 5.97 -25.24 7.86
N LYS A 265 6.26 -25.37 9.16
CA LYS A 265 7.63 -25.38 9.68
C LYS A 265 8.49 -26.52 9.13
N GLU A 266 7.86 -27.66 8.86
CA GLU A 266 8.48 -28.89 8.35
C GLU A 266 8.67 -28.86 6.83
N ASN A 267 8.04 -27.90 6.15
CA ASN A 267 8.11 -27.76 4.71
C ASN A 267 9.01 -26.59 4.33
N GLU A 268 9.75 -26.78 3.26
CA GLU A 268 10.51 -25.73 2.60
C GLU A 268 10.36 -25.92 1.10
N VAL A 269 9.95 -24.84 0.43
CA VAL A 269 9.79 -24.82 -1.02
C VAL A 269 10.72 -23.75 -1.57
N ARG A 270 11.55 -24.15 -2.53
CA ARG A 270 12.49 -23.26 -3.22
C ARG A 270 12.14 -23.21 -4.69
N TYR A 271 12.36 -22.09 -5.33
CA TYR A 271 12.14 -21.97 -6.75
C TYR A 271 13.08 -20.94 -7.38
N THR A 272 13.16 -21.00 -8.70
CA THR A 272 13.65 -19.89 -9.51
C THR A 272 12.73 -19.65 -10.70
N SER A 273 12.77 -18.45 -11.25
CA SER A 273 11.77 -17.95 -12.22
C SER A 273 12.39 -17.15 -13.34
N VAL A 274 11.76 -17.18 -14.52
CA VAL A 274 12.15 -16.40 -15.68
C VAL A 274 11.91 -14.92 -15.43
N GLY A 275 12.93 -14.08 -15.67
CA GLY A 275 12.80 -12.61 -15.70
C GLY A 275 12.24 -11.97 -14.43
N ASP A 276 12.28 -12.71 -13.30
CA ASP A 276 12.00 -12.36 -11.90
C ASP A 276 10.74 -11.52 -11.55
N GLN A 277 9.79 -11.42 -12.47
CA GLN A 277 8.37 -11.13 -12.17
C GLN A 277 7.75 -12.20 -11.25
N ARG A 278 8.42 -13.36 -11.13
CA ARG A 278 7.93 -14.54 -10.42
C ARG A 278 6.59 -14.92 -10.99
N ASP A 279 6.51 -15.25 -12.27
CA ASP A 279 5.29 -15.74 -12.92
C ASP A 279 5.53 -17.10 -13.57
N GLU A 280 6.66 -17.29 -14.24
CA GLU A 280 7.00 -18.56 -14.87
C GLU A 280 8.19 -19.23 -14.16
N MET A 281 7.95 -20.42 -13.61
CA MET A 281 8.95 -21.16 -12.84
C MET A 281 9.86 -21.96 -13.77
N ILE A 282 11.17 -21.90 -13.53
CA ILE A 282 12.16 -22.71 -14.24
C ILE A 282 12.24 -24.09 -13.57
N TRP A 283 12.37 -24.08 -12.25
CA TRP A 283 12.26 -25.27 -11.41
C TRP A 283 11.67 -24.91 -10.05
N VAL A 284 11.10 -25.92 -9.40
CA VAL A 284 10.58 -25.87 -8.02
C VAL A 284 11.14 -27.06 -7.26
N GLU A 285 11.57 -26.84 -6.03
CA GLU A 285 12.04 -27.88 -5.12
C GLU A 285 11.19 -27.91 -3.86
N SER A 286 10.91 -29.10 -3.37
CA SER A 286 10.30 -29.30 -2.05
C SER A 286 11.14 -30.22 -1.20
N ILE A 287 11.32 -29.84 0.06
CA ILE A 287 12.01 -30.67 1.05
C ILE A 287 11.25 -31.99 1.27
N GLN A 288 11.99 -33.08 1.42
CA GLN A 288 11.50 -34.41 1.72
C GLN A 288 11.75 -34.76 3.20
N PRO A 289 11.06 -35.78 3.76
CA PRO A 289 11.22 -36.16 5.16
C PRO A 289 12.65 -36.55 5.57
N ASP A 290 13.48 -36.99 4.62
CA ASP A 290 14.89 -37.33 4.81
C ASP A 290 15.84 -36.11 4.73
N GLY A 291 15.29 -34.91 4.52
CA GLY A 291 16.03 -33.66 4.35
C GLY A 291 16.55 -33.41 2.92
N SER A 292 16.33 -34.33 1.98
CA SER A 292 16.66 -34.13 0.57
C SER A 292 15.65 -33.20 -0.12
N PHE A 293 16.01 -32.63 -1.26
CA PHE A 293 15.08 -31.84 -2.08
C PHE A 293 14.63 -32.62 -3.31
N LYS A 294 13.31 -32.71 -3.50
CA LYS A 294 12.73 -33.23 -4.74
C LYS A 294 12.50 -32.08 -5.71
N ARG A 295 13.19 -32.11 -6.85
CA ARG A 295 13.15 -31.06 -7.88
C ARG A 295 12.19 -31.40 -9.01
N PHE A 296 11.35 -30.44 -9.36
CA PHE A 296 10.50 -30.44 -10.54
C PHE A 296 11.00 -29.36 -11.50
N ARG A 297 11.29 -29.72 -12.75
CA ARG A 297 11.75 -28.83 -13.81
C ARG A 297 10.62 -28.55 -14.78
N ASN A 298 10.56 -27.32 -15.28
CA ASN A 298 9.62 -26.95 -16.32
C ASN A 298 10.11 -27.47 -17.67
N LYS A 299 9.51 -28.56 -18.16
CA LYS A 299 9.91 -29.19 -19.44
C LYS A 299 9.69 -28.30 -20.67
N ARG A 300 9.00 -27.16 -20.55
CA ARG A 300 8.85 -26.18 -21.64
C ARG A 300 10.08 -25.29 -21.79
N LEU A 301 10.88 -25.14 -20.73
CA LEU A 301 12.07 -24.30 -20.70
C LEU A 301 13.29 -25.21 -20.92
N THR A 302 13.75 -25.31 -22.16
CA THR A 302 14.72 -26.33 -22.61
C THR A 302 16.13 -25.77 -22.89
N SER A 303 16.37 -24.48 -22.71
CA SER A 303 17.67 -23.86 -22.98
C SER A 303 18.55 -23.74 -21.72
N SER A 304 19.82 -24.13 -21.81
CA SER A 304 20.78 -24.14 -20.69
C SER A 304 21.13 -22.76 -20.13
N SER A 305 20.94 -21.68 -20.90
CA SER A 305 21.15 -20.30 -20.45
C SER A 305 20.07 -19.77 -19.51
N GLU A 306 18.89 -20.42 -19.44
CA GLU A 306 17.78 -20.04 -18.55
C GLU A 306 17.77 -20.82 -17.23
N ILE A 307 18.62 -21.85 -17.09
CA ILE A 307 18.55 -22.83 -15.98
C ILE A 307 19.41 -22.42 -14.77
N GLU A 308 20.39 -21.53 -14.96
CA GLU A 308 21.34 -21.07 -13.92
C GLU A 308 21.01 -19.67 -13.40
N SER A 309 19.75 -19.40 -13.07
CA SER A 309 19.48 -18.27 -12.18
C SER A 309 20.02 -18.62 -10.79
N ASN A 310 21.06 -17.90 -10.35
CA ASN A 310 21.63 -18.04 -9.01
C ASN A 310 20.72 -17.46 -7.91
N ASP A 311 19.66 -16.74 -8.29
CA ASP A 311 18.68 -16.19 -7.37
C ASP A 311 17.65 -17.25 -7.00
N ILE A 312 18.05 -18.09 -6.05
CA ILE A 312 17.17 -19.07 -5.41
C ILE A 312 16.33 -18.34 -4.37
N ARG A 313 15.00 -18.44 -4.53
CA ARG A 313 14.05 -17.91 -3.56
C ARG A 313 13.38 -19.03 -2.78
N THR A 314 13.36 -18.90 -1.46
CA THR A 314 12.45 -19.67 -0.60
C THR A 314 11.07 -19.04 -0.68
N LEU A 315 10.07 -19.85 -0.99
CA LEU A 315 8.67 -19.44 -1.08
C LEU A 315 8.17 -18.98 0.29
N ASP A 316 7.53 -17.83 0.33
CA ASP A 316 6.91 -17.28 1.53
C ASP A 316 5.48 -16.74 1.26
N CYS A 317 4.88 -16.11 2.27
CA CYS A 317 3.52 -15.60 2.20
C CYS A 317 3.27 -14.67 1.00
N VAL A 318 4.25 -13.83 0.61
CA VAL A 318 4.03 -12.81 -0.44
C VAL A 318 4.14 -13.37 -1.86
N ASP A 319 4.62 -14.61 -2.02
CA ASP A 319 4.61 -15.27 -3.31
C ASP A 319 3.20 -15.63 -3.77
N CYS A 320 2.29 -15.88 -2.80
CA CYS A 320 0.86 -16.11 -3.03
C CYS A 320 0.01 -14.86 -2.68
N HIS A 321 0.30 -14.18 -1.56
CA HIS A 321 -0.39 -12.97 -1.11
C HIS A 321 0.32 -11.70 -1.58
N ASN A 322 0.73 -11.66 -2.85
CA ASN A 322 1.51 -10.58 -3.46
C ASN A 322 0.82 -9.19 -3.40
N ARG A 323 -0.48 -9.15 -3.12
CA ARG A 323 -1.31 -7.96 -2.95
C ARG A 323 -2.08 -7.98 -1.63
N ALA A 324 -1.42 -8.21 -0.51
CA ALA A 324 -2.07 -8.30 0.82
C ALA A 324 -2.81 -7.00 1.22
N THR A 325 -2.32 -5.85 0.78
CA THR A 325 -2.83 -4.52 1.16
C THR A 325 -3.25 -3.72 -0.07
N HIS A 326 -2.40 -3.71 -1.09
CA HIS A 326 -2.59 -2.90 -2.29
C HIS A 326 -3.38 -3.65 -3.36
N ILE A 327 -4.67 -3.86 -3.08
CA ILE A 327 -5.57 -4.69 -3.88
C ILE A 327 -6.24 -3.85 -4.97
N TYR A 328 -5.82 -4.10 -6.22
CA TYR A 328 -6.50 -3.65 -7.44
C TYR A 328 -7.47 -4.76 -7.88
N GLU A 329 -8.69 -4.38 -8.20
CA GLU A 329 -9.80 -5.26 -8.50
C GLU A 329 -9.84 -5.60 -9.99
N ASN A 330 -10.35 -6.79 -10.32
CA ASN A 330 -10.81 -7.08 -11.67
C ASN A 330 -12.15 -6.34 -11.90
N PRO A 331 -12.39 -5.75 -13.08
CA PRO A 331 -13.61 -4.96 -13.31
C PRO A 331 -14.91 -5.77 -13.15
N GLU A 332 -14.92 -7.06 -13.52
CA GLU A 332 -16.11 -7.90 -13.35
C GLU A 332 -16.41 -8.14 -11.87
N ASP A 333 -15.40 -8.57 -11.12
CA ASP A 333 -15.51 -8.84 -9.67
C ASP A 333 -15.87 -7.55 -8.92
N ALA A 334 -15.35 -6.38 -9.34
CA ALA A 334 -15.68 -5.09 -8.75
C ALA A 334 -17.18 -4.77 -8.90
N VAL A 335 -17.74 -4.89 -10.11
CA VAL A 335 -19.18 -4.66 -10.34
C VAL A 335 -20.01 -5.69 -9.55
N ASP A 336 -19.64 -6.97 -9.60
CA ASP A 336 -20.37 -8.02 -8.89
C ASP A 336 -20.41 -7.78 -7.38
N ASP A 337 -19.29 -7.36 -6.79
CA ASP A 337 -19.22 -7.06 -5.36
C ASP A 337 -20.12 -5.88 -4.98
N ARG A 338 -20.18 -4.83 -5.80
CA ARG A 338 -21.03 -3.67 -5.53
C ARG A 338 -22.52 -3.99 -5.73
N ILE A 339 -22.86 -4.86 -6.68
CA ILE A 339 -24.22 -5.38 -6.83
C ILE A 339 -24.59 -6.23 -5.60
N ARG A 340 -23.70 -7.13 -5.17
CA ARG A 340 -23.91 -7.98 -3.99
C ARG A 340 -24.06 -7.18 -2.70
N MET A 341 -23.34 -6.08 -2.54
CA MET A 341 -23.45 -5.16 -1.41
C MET A 341 -24.66 -4.22 -1.51
N ASN A 342 -25.47 -4.33 -2.58
CA ASN A 342 -26.60 -3.46 -2.89
C ASN A 342 -26.22 -1.97 -3.03
N LEU A 343 -24.95 -1.69 -3.36
CA LEU A 343 -24.48 -0.36 -3.74
C LEU A 343 -24.86 -0.05 -5.20
N ILE A 344 -25.04 -1.09 -6.01
CA ILE A 344 -25.63 -1.01 -7.35
C ILE A 344 -26.90 -1.88 -7.32
N SER A 345 -28.06 -1.27 -7.54
CA SER A 345 -29.35 -1.97 -7.43
C SER A 345 -29.61 -2.83 -8.66
N ARG A 346 -29.95 -4.11 -8.44
CA ARG A 346 -30.38 -5.07 -9.48
C ARG A 346 -31.76 -4.80 -10.05
N ASP A 347 -32.53 -3.90 -9.44
CA ASP A 347 -33.83 -3.47 -9.97
C ASP A 347 -33.70 -2.64 -11.26
N LEU A 348 -32.47 -2.27 -11.60
CA LEU A 348 -32.11 -1.59 -12.84
C LEU A 348 -31.82 -2.64 -13.92
N PRO A 349 -32.65 -2.73 -14.99
CA PRO A 349 -32.47 -3.68 -16.09
C PRO A 349 -31.08 -3.64 -16.71
N PHE A 350 -30.42 -4.80 -16.83
CA PHE A 350 -29.08 -4.94 -17.42
C PHE A 350 -27.93 -4.22 -16.69
N ILE A 351 -28.10 -3.86 -15.41
CA ILE A 351 -27.11 -3.05 -14.70
C ILE A 351 -25.71 -3.68 -14.60
N LYS A 352 -25.60 -5.02 -14.52
CA LYS A 352 -24.30 -5.70 -14.57
C LYS A 352 -23.57 -5.42 -15.89
N ARG A 353 -24.26 -5.63 -17.02
CA ARG A 353 -23.73 -5.43 -18.38
C ARG A 353 -23.35 -3.98 -18.61
N GLU A 354 -24.29 -3.06 -18.38
CA GLU A 354 -24.06 -1.63 -18.62
C GLU A 354 -23.03 -1.05 -17.64
N GLY A 355 -23.01 -1.50 -16.38
CA GLY A 355 -22.00 -1.10 -15.40
C GLY A 355 -20.59 -1.54 -15.80
N LEU A 356 -20.44 -2.77 -16.27
CA LEU A 356 -19.15 -3.28 -16.78
C LEU A 356 -18.71 -2.55 -18.05
N SER A 357 -19.63 -2.32 -18.99
CA SER A 357 -19.34 -1.58 -20.23
C SER A 357 -18.96 -0.13 -19.95
N ALA A 358 -19.61 0.53 -19.00
CA ALA A 358 -19.29 1.91 -18.61
C ALA A 358 -17.87 2.02 -18.02
N LEU A 359 -17.46 1.02 -17.21
CA LEU A 359 -16.18 1.02 -16.51
C LEU A 359 -14.97 0.67 -17.39
N THR A 360 -15.17 -0.17 -18.39
CA THR A 360 -14.08 -0.71 -19.22
C THR A 360 -13.81 0.10 -20.49
N ASN A 361 -14.54 1.20 -20.69
CA ASN A 361 -14.23 2.18 -21.73
C ASN A 361 -12.88 2.84 -21.49
N ASN A 362 -12.22 3.25 -22.58
CA ASN A 362 -10.97 3.99 -22.50
C ASN A 362 -11.24 5.49 -22.27
N TYR A 363 -10.89 5.98 -21.08
CA TYR A 363 -10.99 7.40 -20.74
C TYR A 363 -9.60 8.02 -20.56
N PRO A 364 -9.41 9.29 -20.97
CA PRO A 364 -8.10 9.94 -20.90
C PRO A 364 -7.73 10.43 -19.49
N ASN A 365 -8.72 10.67 -18.63
CA ASN A 365 -8.54 11.14 -17.25
C ASN A 365 -9.77 10.82 -16.39
N ARG A 366 -9.68 11.10 -15.08
CA ARG A 366 -10.73 10.80 -14.10
C ARG A 366 -12.00 11.59 -14.34
N GLU A 367 -11.88 12.84 -14.77
CA GLU A 367 -13.01 13.73 -15.04
C GLU A 367 -13.82 13.22 -16.23
N ALA A 368 -13.14 12.86 -17.32
CA ALA A 368 -13.73 12.26 -18.50
C ALA A 368 -14.36 10.88 -18.21
N ALA A 369 -13.76 10.09 -17.31
CA ALA A 369 -14.34 8.84 -16.86
C ALA A 369 -15.65 9.05 -16.08
N ALA A 370 -15.68 10.01 -15.14
CA ALA A 370 -16.89 10.33 -14.38
C ALA A 370 -18.03 10.78 -15.29
N GLU A 371 -17.75 11.66 -16.26
CA GLU A 371 -18.73 12.11 -17.26
C GLU A 371 -19.16 10.96 -18.20
N GLY A 372 -18.20 10.18 -18.70
CA GLY A 372 -18.44 9.07 -19.60
C GLY A 372 -19.29 7.96 -18.98
N ILE A 373 -18.99 7.58 -17.73
CA ILE A 373 -19.78 6.61 -16.95
C ILE A 373 -21.21 7.13 -16.76
N ARG A 374 -21.36 8.40 -16.36
CA ARG A 374 -22.68 9.02 -16.20
C ARG A 374 -23.48 8.98 -17.49
N ASN A 375 -22.89 9.49 -18.58
CA ASN A 375 -23.55 9.59 -19.88
C ASN A 375 -23.94 8.22 -20.44
N HIS A 376 -23.09 7.20 -20.23
CA HIS A 376 -23.38 5.83 -20.64
C HIS A 376 -24.61 5.29 -19.92
N ILE A 377 -24.59 5.32 -18.58
CA ILE A 377 -25.67 4.79 -17.75
C ILE A 377 -26.97 5.57 -17.98
N GLU A 378 -26.97 6.88 -17.78
CA GLU A 378 -28.17 7.70 -17.95
C GLU A 378 -28.72 7.61 -19.38
N GLY A 379 -27.84 7.65 -20.39
CA GLY A 379 -28.22 7.54 -21.78
C GLY A 379 -28.88 6.19 -22.12
N PHE A 380 -28.39 5.08 -21.56
CA PHE A 380 -29.02 3.77 -21.73
C PHE A 380 -30.45 3.77 -21.18
N TYR A 381 -30.65 4.19 -19.93
CA TYR A 381 -31.98 4.17 -19.31
C TYR A 381 -32.93 5.21 -19.93
N GLN A 382 -32.44 6.37 -20.37
CA GLN A 382 -33.28 7.33 -21.08
C GLN A 382 -33.79 6.79 -22.43
N ARG A 383 -32.96 6.04 -23.17
CA ARG A 383 -33.32 5.51 -24.49
C ARG A 383 -34.14 4.22 -24.42
N HIS A 384 -33.77 3.28 -23.56
CA HIS A 384 -34.33 1.93 -23.57
C HIS A 384 -35.36 1.70 -22.44
N TYR A 385 -35.25 2.43 -21.33
CA TYR A 385 -36.09 2.23 -20.14
C TYR A 385 -36.56 3.56 -19.50
N PRO A 386 -37.20 4.48 -20.25
CA PRO A 386 -37.45 5.86 -19.78
C PRO A 386 -38.33 5.94 -18.53
N ASN A 387 -39.25 4.97 -18.34
CA ASN A 387 -40.06 4.89 -17.13
C ASN A 387 -39.22 4.47 -15.91
N VAL A 388 -38.35 3.47 -16.07
CA VAL A 388 -37.43 3.02 -15.01
C VAL A 388 -36.49 4.16 -14.64
N GLY A 389 -35.93 4.87 -15.63
CA GLY A 389 -35.02 5.99 -15.40
C GLY A 389 -35.67 7.11 -14.58
N ARG A 390 -36.91 7.50 -14.92
CA ARG A 390 -37.66 8.53 -14.16
C ARG A 390 -38.03 8.08 -12.74
N GLN A 391 -38.38 6.81 -12.55
CA GLN A 391 -38.81 6.30 -11.25
C GLN A 391 -37.63 5.96 -10.32
N ASN A 392 -36.45 5.68 -10.86
CA ASN A 392 -35.28 5.20 -10.12
C ASN A 392 -34.07 6.14 -10.21
N MET A 393 -34.28 7.45 -10.40
CA MET A 393 -33.18 8.43 -10.53
C MET A 393 -32.14 8.31 -9.42
N ALA A 394 -32.56 8.18 -8.16
CA ALA A 394 -31.64 8.00 -7.03
C ALA A 394 -30.79 6.72 -7.13
N LYS A 395 -31.34 5.62 -7.65
CA LYS A 395 -30.58 4.37 -7.86
C LYS A 395 -29.60 4.50 -9.01
N LEU A 396 -29.97 5.23 -10.07
CA LEU A 396 -29.07 5.54 -11.18
C LEU A 396 -27.91 6.43 -10.71
N ASP A 397 -28.20 7.51 -9.97
CA ASP A 397 -27.16 8.36 -9.40
C ASP A 397 -26.23 7.58 -8.48
N GLN A 398 -26.77 6.72 -7.61
CA GLN A 398 -25.96 5.85 -6.76
C GLN A 398 -25.09 4.88 -7.59
N ALA A 399 -25.63 4.31 -8.66
CA ALA A 399 -24.87 3.43 -9.54
C ALA A 399 -23.73 4.18 -10.24
N VAL A 400 -23.98 5.37 -10.79
CA VAL A 400 -22.97 6.23 -11.43
C VAL A 400 -21.87 6.61 -10.44
N LEU A 401 -22.22 7.05 -9.24
CA LEU A 401 -21.27 7.38 -8.18
C LEU A 401 -20.41 6.16 -7.82
N THR A 402 -21.06 5.01 -7.61
CA THR A 402 -20.38 3.77 -7.22
C THR A 402 -19.43 3.27 -8.29
N LEU A 403 -19.81 3.32 -9.57
CA LEU A 403 -18.94 2.97 -10.70
C LEU A 403 -17.78 3.96 -10.82
N THR A 404 -18.03 5.26 -10.64
CA THR A 404 -16.97 6.29 -10.64
C THR A 404 -15.96 6.04 -9.51
N ASP A 405 -16.41 5.66 -8.32
CA ASP A 405 -15.53 5.30 -7.20
C ASP A 405 -14.71 4.04 -7.49
N VAL A 406 -15.31 3.03 -8.12
CA VAL A 406 -14.61 1.82 -8.59
C VAL A 406 -13.53 2.19 -9.61
N TYR A 407 -13.83 3.08 -10.55
CA TYR A 407 -12.85 3.57 -11.52
C TYR A 407 -11.69 4.29 -10.83
N ASN A 408 -11.98 5.26 -9.96
CA ASN A 408 -10.99 6.07 -9.25
C ASN A 408 -10.11 5.25 -8.28
N ARG A 409 -10.63 4.11 -7.80
CA ARG A 409 -9.87 3.17 -6.98
C ARG A 409 -8.81 2.43 -7.79
N ASN A 410 -9.15 1.99 -9.00
CA ASN A 410 -8.36 1.04 -9.76
C ASN A 410 -7.50 1.69 -10.86
N ILE A 411 -7.94 2.82 -11.41
CA ILE A 411 -7.29 3.49 -12.54
C ILE A 411 -6.58 4.76 -12.10
N HIS A 412 -5.29 4.85 -12.44
CA HIS A 412 -4.43 5.97 -12.08
C HIS A 412 -3.56 6.41 -13.26
N HIS A 413 -4.09 7.29 -14.10
CA HIS A 413 -3.42 7.79 -15.31
C HIS A 413 -2.02 8.36 -15.04
N ASN A 414 -1.83 9.08 -13.93
CA ASN A 414 -0.54 9.67 -13.56
C ASN A 414 0.58 8.64 -13.33
N MET A 415 0.21 7.39 -13.09
CA MET A 415 1.11 6.27 -12.83
C MET A 415 0.92 5.14 -13.86
N GLU A 416 0.17 5.39 -14.94
CA GLU A 416 -0.08 4.40 -16.01
C GLU A 416 -0.61 3.06 -15.46
N ILE A 417 -1.47 3.15 -14.44
CA ILE A 417 -2.14 1.97 -13.86
C ILE A 417 -3.53 1.85 -14.47
N ASP A 418 -3.76 0.71 -15.11
CA ASP A 418 -5.01 0.29 -15.73
C ASP A 418 -5.41 -1.12 -15.21
N TRP A 419 -6.55 -1.64 -15.64
CA TRP A 419 -7.02 -2.97 -15.34
C TRP A 419 -5.97 -4.04 -15.66
N GLY A 420 -5.66 -4.90 -14.70
CA GLY A 420 -4.74 -6.03 -14.89
C GLY A 420 -3.26 -5.69 -14.82
N VAL A 421 -2.87 -4.41 -14.64
CA VAL A 421 -1.44 -4.02 -14.47
C VAL A 421 -0.80 -4.70 -13.27
N TYR A 422 -1.57 -4.90 -12.19
CA TYR A 422 -1.10 -5.49 -10.95
C TYR A 422 -1.88 -6.77 -10.60
N PRO A 423 -1.53 -7.92 -11.21
CA PRO A 423 -2.23 -9.17 -10.97
C PRO A 423 -2.05 -9.65 -9.52
N SER A 424 -3.04 -10.37 -9.02
CA SER A 424 -2.95 -11.12 -7.76
C SER A 424 -2.56 -12.57 -8.03
N HIS A 425 -1.78 -13.17 -7.13
CA HIS A 425 -1.46 -14.60 -7.18
C HIS A 425 -2.45 -15.46 -6.39
N ILE A 426 -3.48 -14.85 -5.78
CA ILE A 426 -4.49 -15.58 -5.01
C ILE A 426 -5.51 -16.24 -5.96
N GLY A 427 -5.54 -17.57 -5.93
CA GLY A 427 -6.43 -18.36 -6.78
C GLY A 427 -5.93 -18.46 -8.22
N HIS A 428 -6.80 -18.89 -9.13
CA HIS A 428 -6.44 -19.16 -10.54
C HIS A 428 -7.55 -18.67 -11.49
N LYS A 429 -8.12 -17.50 -11.20
CA LYS A 429 -9.16 -16.88 -12.03
C LYS A 429 -8.52 -16.16 -13.23
N SER A 430 -9.21 -16.19 -14.38
CA SER A 430 -8.85 -15.43 -15.59
C SER A 430 -7.43 -15.77 -16.09
N GLN A 431 -6.68 -14.79 -16.60
CA GLN A 431 -5.32 -14.94 -17.14
C GLN A 431 -4.24 -15.17 -16.05
N MET A 432 -4.60 -15.17 -14.77
CA MET A 432 -3.67 -15.39 -13.66
C MET A 432 -3.48 -16.86 -13.36
N THR A 433 -2.23 -17.29 -13.35
CA THR A 433 -1.83 -18.68 -13.10
C THR A 433 -1.78 -19.02 -11.60
N GLY A 434 -1.47 -18.06 -10.73
CA GLY A 434 -1.46 -18.25 -9.27
C GLY A 434 -0.73 -19.53 -8.83
N CYS A 435 -1.43 -20.46 -8.17
CA CYS A 435 -0.85 -21.74 -7.77
C CYS A 435 -0.37 -22.61 -8.96
N PHE A 436 -1.01 -22.49 -10.14
CA PHE A 436 -0.65 -23.24 -11.35
C PHE A 436 0.67 -22.80 -11.98
N ARG A 437 1.30 -21.75 -11.46
CA ARG A 437 2.71 -21.44 -11.76
C ARG A 437 3.64 -22.59 -11.40
N CYS A 438 3.32 -23.28 -10.31
CA CYS A 438 4.03 -24.48 -9.86
C CYS A 438 3.21 -25.75 -10.13
N HIS A 439 1.90 -25.75 -9.84
CA HIS A 439 1.06 -26.95 -9.92
C HIS A 439 0.52 -27.19 -11.34
N ASN A 440 1.33 -27.78 -12.21
CA ASN A 440 0.90 -28.10 -13.58
C ASN A 440 1.65 -29.30 -14.17
N GLN A 441 1.14 -29.83 -15.30
CA GLN A 441 1.69 -31.00 -16.01
C GLN A 441 3.10 -30.82 -16.61
N ASN A 442 3.62 -29.59 -16.65
CA ASN A 442 4.94 -29.30 -17.22
C ASN A 442 6.04 -29.27 -16.17
N MET A 443 5.68 -29.15 -14.89
CA MET A 443 6.61 -29.26 -13.78
C MET A 443 6.81 -30.74 -13.44
N VAL A 444 7.92 -31.31 -13.90
CA VAL A 444 8.18 -32.76 -13.84
C VAL A 444 9.53 -33.06 -13.22
N THR A 445 9.64 -34.20 -12.53
CA THR A 445 10.92 -34.79 -12.10
C THR A 445 11.67 -35.43 -13.27
N ASP A 446 12.90 -35.89 -13.02
CA ASP A 446 13.75 -36.53 -14.04
C ASP A 446 13.16 -37.85 -14.60
N ASP A 447 12.30 -38.52 -13.82
CA ASP A 447 11.49 -39.68 -14.24
C ASP A 447 10.20 -39.31 -14.98
N ASN A 448 10.00 -38.01 -15.27
CA ASN A 448 8.83 -37.43 -15.93
C ASN A 448 7.52 -37.48 -15.11
N SER A 449 7.60 -37.70 -13.79
CA SER A 449 6.44 -37.59 -12.90
C SER A 449 6.08 -36.11 -12.66
N SER A 450 4.84 -35.71 -12.94
CA SER A 450 4.38 -34.34 -12.72
C SER A 450 4.12 -34.03 -11.24
N ILE A 451 4.35 -32.79 -10.84
CA ILE A 451 3.83 -32.28 -9.58
C ILE A 451 2.29 -32.40 -9.58
N ARG A 452 1.74 -32.71 -8.39
CA ARG A 452 0.29 -32.83 -8.19
C ARG A 452 -0.40 -31.50 -8.51
N HIS A 453 -1.61 -31.55 -9.06
CA HIS A 453 -2.33 -30.36 -9.56
C HIS A 453 -3.86 -30.53 -9.59
N GLU A 454 -4.39 -31.45 -8.80
CA GLU A 454 -5.82 -31.71 -8.64
C GLU A 454 -6.49 -30.57 -7.84
N CYS A 455 -7.67 -30.08 -8.28
CA CYS A 455 -8.36 -28.96 -7.63
C CYS A 455 -8.68 -29.21 -6.14
N THR A 456 -8.99 -30.46 -5.81
CA THR A 456 -9.38 -30.91 -4.46
C THR A 456 -8.22 -30.88 -3.46
N MET A 457 -6.97 -30.69 -3.91
CA MET A 457 -5.85 -30.45 -3.00
C MET A 457 -5.98 -29.12 -2.25
N CYS A 458 -6.65 -28.13 -2.88
CA CYS A 458 -6.72 -26.77 -2.37
C CYS A 458 -8.12 -26.42 -1.86
N HIS A 459 -9.16 -26.93 -2.52
CA HIS A 459 -10.53 -26.63 -2.14
C HIS A 459 -11.53 -27.72 -2.54
N SER A 460 -12.54 -27.92 -1.71
CA SER A 460 -13.74 -28.66 -2.10
C SER A 460 -14.67 -27.76 -2.90
N ILE A 461 -15.27 -28.30 -3.96
CA ILE A 461 -16.16 -27.54 -4.86
C ILE A 461 -17.61 -27.87 -4.49
N LEU A 462 -18.33 -26.87 -3.97
CA LEU A 462 -19.70 -27.04 -3.46
C LEU A 462 -20.76 -26.47 -4.41
N ALA A 463 -20.34 -25.55 -5.29
CA ALA A 463 -21.09 -25.03 -6.41
C ALA A 463 -20.09 -24.41 -7.41
N GLN A 464 -20.38 -24.48 -8.70
CA GLN A 464 -19.59 -23.85 -9.75
C GLN A 464 -20.55 -23.19 -10.73
N GLU A 465 -20.57 -21.85 -10.77
CA GLU A 465 -21.46 -21.05 -11.63
C GLU A 465 -22.93 -21.54 -11.63
N SER A 466 -23.37 -21.98 -10.46
CA SER A 466 -24.63 -22.69 -10.24
C SER A 466 -25.76 -21.73 -9.88
N GLU A 467 -27.01 -22.14 -10.02
CA GLU A 467 -28.17 -21.33 -9.61
C GLU A 467 -28.34 -21.28 -8.09
N LYS A 468 -27.84 -22.31 -7.39
CA LYS A 468 -27.88 -22.41 -5.94
C LYS A 468 -26.46 -22.41 -5.36
N PRO A 469 -26.24 -21.78 -4.19
CA PRO A 469 -24.92 -21.64 -3.60
C PRO A 469 -24.26 -22.95 -3.16
N PHE A 470 -25.00 -24.05 -3.03
CA PHE A 470 -24.46 -25.36 -2.61
C PHE A 470 -25.03 -26.49 -3.48
N GLN A 471 -25.12 -26.25 -4.79
CA GLN A 471 -25.78 -27.17 -5.72
C GLN A 471 -25.23 -28.59 -5.65
N TYR A 472 -23.92 -28.77 -5.46
CA TYR A 472 -23.29 -30.10 -5.40
C TYR A 472 -23.51 -30.84 -4.06
N LEU A 473 -24.05 -30.17 -3.04
CA LEU A 473 -24.49 -30.82 -1.80
C LEU A 473 -25.98 -31.24 -1.85
N GLN A 474 -26.71 -30.85 -2.89
CA GLN A 474 -28.11 -31.21 -3.09
C GLN A 474 -28.24 -32.43 -4.03
N PRO A 475 -29.35 -33.19 -3.95
CA PRO A 475 -29.64 -34.24 -4.91
C PRO A 475 -29.55 -33.71 -6.34
N ALA A 476 -28.90 -34.46 -7.24
CA ALA A 476 -28.76 -34.07 -8.63
C ALA A 476 -30.13 -34.03 -9.33
N ILE A 477 -30.30 -33.06 -10.23
CA ILE A 477 -31.53 -32.87 -11.00
C ILE A 477 -31.52 -33.74 -12.27
N SER A 478 -30.33 -34.11 -12.75
CA SER A 478 -30.12 -34.95 -13.94
C SER A 478 -29.20 -36.14 -13.63
N GLU A 479 -29.39 -37.24 -14.36
CA GLU A 479 -28.56 -38.45 -14.24
C GLU A 479 -27.09 -38.18 -14.66
N ARG A 480 -26.88 -37.26 -15.61
CA ARG A 480 -25.56 -36.83 -16.09
C ARG A 480 -24.75 -36.11 -15.01
N ASP A 481 -25.42 -35.34 -14.14
CA ASP A 481 -24.76 -34.57 -13.07
C ASP A 481 -24.64 -35.36 -11.76
N SER A 482 -25.35 -36.49 -11.64
CA SER A 482 -25.41 -37.29 -10.41
C SER A 482 -24.05 -37.80 -9.96
N LEU A 483 -23.22 -38.30 -10.89
CA LEU A 483 -21.88 -38.80 -10.57
C LEU A 483 -20.94 -37.69 -10.09
N LEU A 484 -21.02 -36.50 -10.69
CA LEU A 484 -20.21 -35.35 -10.28
C LEU A 484 -20.64 -34.85 -8.90
N HIS A 485 -21.94 -34.69 -8.67
CA HIS A 485 -22.49 -34.29 -7.37
C HIS A 485 -22.07 -35.29 -6.29
N GLU A 486 -22.21 -36.58 -6.55
CA GLU A 486 -21.83 -37.63 -5.60
C GLU A 486 -20.33 -37.61 -5.31
N SER A 487 -19.49 -37.53 -6.33
CA SER A 487 -18.03 -37.48 -6.17
C SER A 487 -17.56 -36.27 -5.36
N LEU A 488 -18.05 -35.06 -5.68
CA LEU A 488 -17.68 -33.84 -4.96
C LEU A 488 -18.23 -33.81 -3.53
N ARG A 489 -19.43 -34.35 -3.32
CA ARG A 489 -20.01 -34.49 -1.98
C ARG A 489 -19.20 -35.47 -1.14
N LEU A 490 -18.83 -36.62 -1.70
CA LEU A 490 -17.99 -37.61 -1.01
C LEU A 490 -16.61 -37.02 -0.69
N GLU A 491 -15.98 -36.32 -1.63
CA GLU A 491 -14.70 -35.63 -1.41
C GLU A 491 -14.80 -34.65 -0.24
N PHE A 492 -15.81 -33.78 -0.23
CA PHE A 492 -16.02 -32.81 0.84
C PHE A 492 -16.29 -33.46 2.19
N MET A 493 -17.05 -34.57 2.22
CA MET A 493 -17.36 -35.29 3.46
C MET A 493 -16.17 -36.10 3.98
N SER A 494 -15.28 -36.58 3.09
CA SER A 494 -14.06 -37.31 3.47
C SER A 494 -12.94 -36.40 3.96
N TRP A 495 -13.00 -35.12 3.62
CA TRP A 495 -11.99 -34.13 4.02
C TRP A 495 -12.11 -33.70 5.49
N ARG A 496 -13.32 -33.79 6.06
CA ARG A 496 -13.59 -33.45 7.47
C ARG A 496 -13.49 -34.67 8.36
#